data_AF-A0A1E4ZR01-F1
#
_entry.id   AF-A0A1E4ZR01-F1
#
_cell.length_a   1.000
_cell.length_b   1.000
_cell.length_c   1.000
_cell.angle_alpha   90.00
_cell.angle_beta   90.00
_cell.angle_gamma   90.00
#
_symmetry.space_group_name_H-M   'P 1'
#
loop_
_entity.id
_entity.type
_entity.pdbx_description
1 polymer ?
#
loop_
_entity_poly.entity_id
_entity_poly.type
_entity_poly.pdbx_seq_one_letter_code
_entity_poly.pdbx_strand_id
1 'polypeptide(L)'
;MKKGWLMFFGLFCVTVIIAQNDVKIDGRLKPHLDSFFEYCKEYKIEYHDKLFKLKNIDIVDTLHLAPNTSTLGMLTRNKNNQVENIIINWVALIDQEILKVVAFHEFAHYFLGYEKHICDDCGKIMAVVNSSYFDIIKDWENQVKILFEDSPLYIRKKSSVYLGN
;
A
#
# COMPACT_ATOMS: atom_id res chain seq x y z
N MET A 1 33.07 41.25 -47.32
CA MET A 1 32.78 39.80 -47.49
C MET A 1 33.79 39.04 -46.62
N LYS A 2 33.48 38.01 -45.82
CA LYS A 2 32.23 37.28 -45.54
C LYS A 2 31.99 37.18 -44.02
N LYS A 3 30.78 36.76 -43.61
CA LYS A 3 30.37 36.61 -42.20
C LYS A 3 31.04 35.39 -41.55
N GLY A 4 31.41 35.51 -40.28
CA GLY A 4 31.93 34.42 -39.43
C GLY A 4 31.16 34.30 -38.12
N TRP A 5 29.85 33.99 -38.19
CA TRP A 5 29.08 33.58 -37.02
C TRP A 5 29.54 32.18 -36.60
N LEU A 6 30.33 32.09 -35.53
CA LEU A 6 30.62 30.81 -34.88
C LEU A 6 29.45 30.46 -33.96
N MET A 7 28.85 29.30 -34.21
CA MET A 7 27.58 28.87 -33.63
C MET A 7 27.63 28.74 -32.10
N PHE A 8 26.57 29.20 -31.47
CA PHE A 8 26.10 28.68 -30.19
C PHE A 8 25.89 27.16 -30.32
N PHE A 9 26.82 26.34 -29.83
CA PHE A 9 26.54 24.94 -29.48
C PHE A 9 26.12 24.87 -28.01
N GLY A 10 24.97 25.48 -27.73
CA GLY A 10 24.30 25.32 -26.44
C GLY A 10 23.80 23.88 -26.34
N LEU A 11 24.53 23.04 -25.61
CA LEU A 11 24.12 21.67 -25.33
C LEU A 11 22.87 21.71 -24.44
N PHE A 12 21.70 21.74 -25.08
CA PHE A 12 20.41 21.67 -24.42
C PHE A 12 20.25 20.27 -23.83
N CYS A 13 20.74 20.09 -22.60
CA CYS A 13 20.34 18.97 -21.77
C CYS A 13 18.84 19.10 -21.49
N VAL A 14 18.03 18.55 -22.39
CA VAL A 14 16.61 18.31 -22.15
C VAL A 14 16.55 17.26 -21.05
N THR A 15 16.54 17.73 -19.80
CA THR A 15 16.16 16.90 -18.67
C THR A 15 14.71 16.49 -18.92
N VAL A 16 14.53 15.23 -19.33
CA VAL A 16 13.21 14.64 -19.43
C VAL A 16 12.66 14.60 -18.01
N ILE A 17 11.83 15.59 -17.67
CA ILE A 17 11.01 15.56 -16.47
C ILE A 17 10.03 14.42 -16.70
N ILE A 18 10.40 13.23 -16.23
CA ILE A 18 9.47 12.12 -16.08
C ILE A 18 8.48 12.60 -15.03
N ALA A 19 7.31 13.04 -15.48
CA ALA A 19 6.21 13.37 -14.58
C ALA A 19 5.98 12.17 -13.67
N GLN A 20 5.97 12.41 -12.35
CA GLN A 20 5.58 11.38 -11.42
C GLN A 20 4.15 10.95 -11.79
N ASN A 21 3.95 9.64 -11.96
CA ASN A 21 2.60 9.10 -12.03
C ASN A 21 2.01 9.27 -10.62
N ASP A 22 1.24 10.33 -10.41
CA ASP A 22 0.50 10.50 -9.18
C ASP A 22 -0.44 9.30 -8.99
N VAL A 23 -0.25 8.59 -7.89
CA VAL A 23 -1.16 7.51 -7.48
C VAL A 23 -2.52 8.14 -7.19
N LYS A 24 -3.56 7.66 -7.88
CA LYS A 24 -4.94 8.06 -7.59
C LYS A 24 -5.34 7.47 -6.24
N ILE A 25 -5.67 8.29 -5.26
CA ILE A 25 -6.12 7.85 -3.93
C ILE A 25 -7.57 8.30 -3.74
N ASP A 26 -8.46 7.37 -3.37
CA ASP A 26 -9.81 7.71 -2.94
C ASP A 26 -9.75 8.54 -1.65
N GLY A 27 -10.44 9.69 -1.65
CA GLY A 27 -10.42 10.64 -0.52
C GLY A 27 -10.90 10.04 0.81
N ARG A 28 -11.70 8.98 0.78
CA ARG A 28 -12.19 8.25 1.96
C ARG A 28 -11.11 7.36 2.58
N LEU A 29 -10.16 6.88 1.77
CA LEU A 29 -9.02 6.08 2.22
C LEU A 29 -7.84 6.92 2.69
N LYS A 30 -7.78 8.20 2.27
CA LYS A 30 -6.68 9.11 2.58
C LYS A 30 -6.38 9.26 4.08
N PRO A 31 -7.35 9.44 5.00
CA PRO A 31 -7.07 9.54 6.44
C PRO A 31 -6.46 8.25 7.03
N HIS A 32 -6.92 7.09 6.57
CA HIS A 32 -6.37 5.80 6.99
C HIS A 32 -4.95 5.60 6.46
N LEU A 33 -4.70 5.99 5.21
CA LEU A 33 -3.37 5.90 4.59
C LEU A 33 -2.36 6.85 5.26
N ASP A 34 -2.79 8.07 5.59
CA ASP A 34 -1.96 9.04 6.32
C ASP A 34 -1.61 8.52 7.72
N SER A 35 -2.60 8.02 8.48
CA SER A 35 -2.38 7.39 9.79
C SER A 35 -1.43 6.19 9.68
N PHE A 36 -1.60 5.34 8.67
CA PHE A 36 -0.70 4.22 8.41
C PHE A 36 0.75 4.67 8.12
N PHE A 37 0.93 5.80 7.42
CA PHE A 37 2.25 6.36 7.16
C PHE A 37 2.89 7.03 8.38
N GLU A 38 2.13 7.55 9.35
CA GLU A 38 2.72 7.96 10.63
C GLU A 38 3.32 6.76 11.38
N TYR A 39 2.65 5.61 11.42
CA TYR A 39 3.24 4.38 11.94
C TYR A 39 4.46 3.94 11.11
N CYS A 40 4.43 4.05 9.78
CA CYS A 40 5.63 3.78 8.98
C CYS A 40 6.81 4.67 9.37
N LYS A 41 6.60 5.95 9.69
CA LYS A 41 7.67 6.84 10.19
C LYS A 41 8.16 6.41 11.57
N GLU A 42 7.25 6.10 12.49
CA GLU A 42 7.56 5.64 13.86
C GLU A 42 8.48 4.40 13.84
N TYR A 43 8.09 3.37 13.09
CA TYR A 43 8.86 2.13 12.90
C TYR A 43 10.00 2.26 11.86
N LYS A 44 10.20 3.46 11.29
CA LYS A 44 11.24 3.79 10.29
C LYS A 44 11.20 2.87 9.07
N ILE A 45 10.01 2.63 8.52
CA ILE A 45 9.76 1.81 7.33
C ILE A 45 9.56 2.73 6.12
N GLU A 46 10.40 2.57 5.10
CA GLU A 46 10.31 3.35 3.86
C GLU A 46 9.10 2.92 3.01
N TYR A 47 8.22 3.88 2.69
CA TYR A 47 6.97 3.63 1.95
C TYR A 47 6.85 4.40 0.63
N HIS A 48 7.54 5.54 0.47
CA HIS A 48 7.39 6.41 -0.71
C HIS A 48 7.65 5.69 -2.04
N ASP A 49 8.76 4.95 -2.13
CA ASP A 49 9.11 4.15 -3.32
C ASP A 49 8.10 3.05 -3.67
N LYS A 50 7.30 2.61 -2.69
CA LYS A 50 6.18 1.69 -2.92
C LYS A 50 4.95 2.47 -3.38
N LEU A 51 4.62 3.58 -2.71
CA LEU A 51 3.47 4.42 -3.05
C LEU A 51 3.49 4.85 -4.53
N PHE A 52 4.63 5.33 -5.03
CA PHE A 52 4.79 5.76 -6.44
C PHE A 52 4.83 4.61 -7.47
N LYS A 53 4.79 3.35 -7.04
CA LYS A 53 4.62 2.18 -7.94
C LYS A 53 3.15 1.79 -8.13
N LEU A 54 2.25 2.30 -7.28
CA LEU A 54 0.81 2.11 -7.43
C LEU A 54 0.25 3.11 -8.45
N LYS A 55 -0.76 2.66 -9.19
CA LYS A 55 -1.65 3.52 -9.99
C LYS A 55 -2.84 4.00 -9.18
N ASN A 56 -3.45 3.11 -8.39
CA ASN A 56 -4.66 3.42 -7.64
C ASN A 56 -4.66 2.83 -6.20
N ILE A 57 -5.24 3.58 -5.26
CA ILE A 57 -5.72 3.13 -3.96
C ILE A 57 -7.19 3.54 -3.91
N ASP A 58 -8.12 2.62 -4.18
CA ASP A 58 -9.49 2.97 -4.58
C ASP A 58 -10.57 2.12 -3.92
N ILE A 59 -11.80 2.63 -3.89
CA ILE A 59 -12.99 1.90 -3.44
C ILE A 59 -13.87 1.59 -4.66
N VAL A 60 -14.23 0.32 -4.83
CA VAL A 60 -14.97 -0.16 -6.02
C VAL A 60 -16.26 -0.88 -5.67
N ASP A 61 -17.22 -0.84 -6.59
CA ASP A 61 -18.55 -1.45 -6.44
C ASP A 61 -18.51 -2.99 -6.46
N THR A 62 -17.51 -3.59 -7.11
CA THR A 62 -17.35 -5.06 -7.16
C THR A 62 -15.88 -5.46 -7.19
N LEU A 63 -15.55 -6.54 -6.47
CA LEU A 63 -14.30 -7.28 -6.65
C LEU A 63 -14.58 -8.46 -7.58
N HIS A 64 -13.90 -8.54 -8.73
CA HIS A 64 -14.04 -9.65 -9.67
C HIS A 64 -13.28 -10.89 -9.17
N LEU A 65 -13.93 -11.64 -8.29
CA LEU A 65 -13.40 -12.84 -7.64
C LEU A 65 -14.20 -14.09 -8.04
N ALA A 66 -13.73 -15.25 -7.61
CA ALA A 66 -14.46 -16.50 -7.77
C ALA A 66 -15.83 -16.44 -7.03
N PRO A 67 -16.85 -17.17 -7.48
CA PRO A 67 -18.12 -17.25 -6.76
C PRO A 67 -17.93 -17.67 -5.30
N ASN A 68 -18.73 -17.08 -4.40
CA ASN A 68 -18.78 -17.34 -2.95
C ASN A 68 -17.62 -16.80 -2.08
N THR A 69 -16.78 -15.88 -2.57
CA THR A 69 -15.72 -15.26 -1.72
C THR A 69 -16.19 -13.96 -1.04
N SER A 70 -16.21 -13.92 0.29
CA SER A 70 -16.57 -12.74 1.11
C SER A 70 -15.39 -11.78 1.33
N THR A 71 -14.81 -11.28 0.24
CA THR A 71 -13.62 -10.42 0.29
C THR A 71 -13.99 -8.93 0.30
N LEU A 72 -13.42 -8.17 1.26
CA LEU A 72 -13.60 -6.71 1.35
C LEU A 72 -12.41 -5.90 0.83
N GLY A 73 -11.26 -6.51 0.54
CA GLY A 73 -10.10 -5.82 -0.01
C GLY A 73 -9.15 -6.78 -0.74
N MET A 74 -8.37 -6.24 -1.69
CA MET A 74 -7.30 -6.98 -2.36
C MET A 74 -6.25 -6.09 -3.01
N LEU A 75 -5.03 -6.62 -3.12
CA LEU A 75 -4.00 -6.14 -4.05
C LEU A 75 -4.23 -6.73 -5.44
N THR A 76 -4.25 -5.87 -6.48
CA THR A 76 -4.33 -6.30 -7.89
C THR A 76 -3.02 -6.07 -8.62
N ARG A 77 -2.73 -6.92 -9.61
CA ARG A 77 -1.43 -6.98 -10.30
C ARG A 77 -1.57 -6.76 -11.80
N ASN A 78 -0.55 -6.14 -12.37
CA ASN A 78 -0.42 -5.91 -13.80
C ASN A 78 0.03 -7.19 -14.55
N LYS A 79 0.12 -7.09 -15.89
CA LYS A 79 0.58 -8.19 -16.76
C LYS A 79 2.01 -8.68 -16.47
N ASN A 80 2.82 -7.89 -15.77
CA ASN A 80 4.18 -8.23 -15.33
C ASN A 80 4.23 -8.76 -13.88
N ASN A 81 3.07 -9.15 -13.32
CA ASN A 81 2.90 -9.65 -11.94
C ASN A 81 3.30 -8.64 -10.84
N GLN A 82 3.43 -7.35 -11.17
CA GLN A 82 3.69 -6.29 -10.19
C GLN A 82 2.37 -5.78 -9.62
N VAL A 83 2.28 -5.57 -8.31
CA VAL A 83 1.11 -4.91 -7.69
C VAL A 83 1.02 -3.49 -8.21
N GLU A 84 -0.15 -3.11 -8.74
CA GLU A 84 -0.40 -1.77 -9.26
C GLU A 84 -1.63 -1.10 -8.65
N ASN A 85 -2.54 -1.82 -7.99
CA ASN A 85 -3.61 -1.18 -7.23
C ASN A 85 -3.88 -1.85 -5.88
N ILE A 86 -4.25 -1.04 -4.90
CA ILE A 86 -4.91 -1.46 -3.66
C ILE A 86 -6.39 -1.16 -3.83
N ILE A 87 -7.26 -2.17 -3.71
CA ILE A 87 -8.69 -2.04 -4.01
C ILE A 87 -9.50 -2.52 -2.82
N ILE A 88 -10.48 -1.72 -2.40
CA ILE A 88 -11.39 -2.03 -1.29
C ILE A 88 -12.83 -2.08 -1.83
N ASN A 89 -13.61 -3.05 -1.36
CA ASN A 89 -15.01 -3.21 -1.73
C ASN A 89 -15.84 -2.13 -1.02
N TRP A 90 -16.75 -1.46 -1.74
CA TRP A 90 -17.66 -0.45 -1.16
C TRP A 90 -18.45 -0.94 0.06
N VAL A 91 -18.69 -2.26 0.19
CA VAL A 91 -19.35 -2.86 1.36
C VAL A 91 -18.60 -2.54 2.67
N ALA A 92 -17.28 -2.30 2.62
CA ALA A 92 -16.52 -1.85 3.78
C ALA A 92 -16.89 -0.43 4.26
N LEU A 93 -17.58 0.38 3.46
CA LEU A 93 -18.05 1.72 3.84
C LEU A 93 -19.25 1.72 4.79
N ILE A 94 -19.91 0.57 4.99
CA ILE A 94 -21.07 0.44 5.89
C ILE A 94 -20.70 0.87 7.33
N ASP A 95 -19.45 0.66 7.73
CA ASP A 95 -18.91 1.10 9.02
C ASP A 95 -17.48 1.63 8.83
N GLN A 96 -17.18 2.81 9.37
CA GLN A 96 -15.86 3.45 9.21
C GLN A 96 -14.74 2.72 9.96
N GLU A 97 -15.05 2.00 11.03
CA GLU A 97 -14.08 1.18 11.74
C GLU A 97 -13.80 -0.13 10.96
N ILE A 98 -14.79 -0.69 10.26
CA ILE A 98 -14.54 -1.78 9.30
C ILE A 98 -13.65 -1.29 8.15
N LEU A 99 -13.97 -0.13 7.55
CA LEU A 99 -13.14 0.48 6.51
C LEU A 99 -11.68 0.65 6.96
N LYS A 100 -11.47 1.15 8.17
CA LYS A 100 -10.15 1.33 8.80
C LYS A 100 -9.37 0.02 8.92
N VAL A 101 -9.99 -1.06 9.42
CA VAL A 101 -9.32 -2.37 9.53
C VAL A 101 -8.99 -2.92 8.15
N VAL A 102 -9.95 -2.91 7.21
CA VAL A 102 -9.76 -3.40 5.83
C VAL A 102 -8.65 -2.63 5.12
N ALA A 103 -8.57 -1.31 5.31
CA ALA A 103 -7.53 -0.46 4.73
C ALA A 103 -6.15 -0.79 5.30
N PHE A 104 -5.98 -0.78 6.63
CA PHE A 104 -4.70 -1.10 7.28
C PHE A 104 -4.17 -2.49 6.90
N HIS A 105 -5.07 -3.45 6.73
CA HIS A 105 -4.78 -4.81 6.32
C HIS A 105 -4.21 -4.90 4.90
N GLU A 106 -4.85 -4.28 3.91
CA GLU A 106 -4.31 -4.25 2.54
C GLU A 106 -3.04 -3.39 2.43
N PHE A 107 -2.95 -2.32 3.22
CA PHE A 107 -1.72 -1.53 3.36
C PHE A 107 -0.59 -2.38 3.96
N ALA A 108 -0.84 -3.24 4.94
CA ALA A 108 0.18 -4.11 5.53
C ALA A 108 0.72 -5.14 4.52
N HIS A 109 -0.14 -5.77 3.72
CA HIS A 109 0.29 -6.64 2.63
C HIS A 109 1.26 -5.93 1.68
N TYR A 110 0.93 -4.70 1.26
CA TYR A 110 1.77 -3.97 0.30
C TYR A 110 2.99 -3.29 0.93
N PHE A 111 2.78 -2.42 1.91
CA PHE A 111 3.81 -1.56 2.50
C PHE A 111 4.71 -2.28 3.50
N LEU A 112 4.18 -3.20 4.32
CA LEU A 112 4.96 -3.95 5.31
C LEU A 112 5.51 -5.29 4.77
N GLY A 113 5.00 -5.72 3.62
CA GLY A 113 5.50 -6.90 2.92
C GLY A 113 5.01 -8.21 3.51
N TYR A 114 3.80 -8.23 4.08
CA TYR A 114 3.11 -9.47 4.40
C TYR A 114 2.72 -10.20 3.11
N GLU A 115 3.61 -11.10 2.66
CA GLU A 115 3.40 -11.98 1.50
C GLU A 115 2.44 -13.15 1.81
N LYS A 116 2.31 -13.47 3.10
CA LYS A 116 1.56 -14.62 3.58
C LYS A 116 0.11 -14.30 3.87
N HIS A 117 -0.58 -15.38 4.24
CA HIS A 117 -2.01 -15.54 4.37
C HIS A 117 -2.74 -15.57 2.96
N ILE A 118 -3.62 -16.56 2.65
CA ILE A 118 -4.38 -16.79 1.34
C ILE A 118 -5.98 -16.87 1.31
N CYS A 119 -6.73 -17.72 2.06
CA CYS A 119 -8.15 -17.56 2.64
C CYS A 119 -8.63 -18.68 3.67
N ASP A 120 -8.24 -18.62 4.97
CA ASP A 120 -8.22 -19.69 6.02
C ASP A 120 -8.24 -21.20 5.65
N ASP A 121 -9.34 -21.84 5.26
CA ASP A 121 -9.40 -23.12 4.49
C ASP A 121 -8.90 -22.93 3.03
N CYS A 122 -7.86 -22.12 2.93
CA CYS A 122 -6.92 -21.78 1.87
C CYS A 122 -5.86 -20.75 2.40
N GLY A 123 -6.08 -20.07 3.55
CA GLY A 123 -5.09 -19.42 4.47
C GLY A 123 -5.04 -17.89 4.88
N LYS A 124 -5.94 -16.93 4.58
CA LYS A 124 -5.75 -15.43 4.59
C LYS A 124 -6.14 -14.71 5.88
N ILE A 125 -5.40 -13.62 6.15
CA ILE A 125 -6.06 -12.36 6.51
C ILE A 125 -6.91 -11.97 5.30
N MET A 126 -8.16 -12.42 5.28
CA MET A 126 -9.19 -11.75 4.52
C MET A 126 -9.87 -10.87 5.54
N ALA A 127 -10.06 -9.61 5.17
CA ALA A 127 -10.97 -8.77 5.91
C ALA A 127 -12.39 -9.28 5.57
N VAL A 128 -12.82 -10.35 6.27
CA VAL A 128 -14.16 -10.94 6.17
C VAL A 128 -15.04 -10.34 7.25
N VAL A 129 -16.34 -10.16 6.97
CA VAL A 129 -17.34 -9.84 7.99
C VAL A 129 -17.39 -10.96 9.04
N ASN A 130 -16.66 -10.76 10.13
CA ASN A 130 -16.56 -11.63 11.30
C ASN A 130 -16.61 -10.74 12.55
N SER A 131 -17.09 -11.26 13.68
CA SER A 131 -17.20 -10.53 14.95
C SER A 131 -15.85 -9.97 15.43
N SER A 132 -14.74 -10.57 15.00
CA SER A 132 -13.37 -10.16 15.32
C SER A 132 -13.02 -8.72 14.91
N TYR A 133 -13.79 -8.06 14.02
CA TYR A 133 -13.56 -6.63 13.74
C TYR A 133 -13.73 -5.78 14.99
N PHE A 134 -14.80 -6.01 15.76
CA PHE A 134 -15.06 -5.24 16.96
C PHE A 134 -14.01 -5.49 18.04
N ASP A 135 -13.45 -6.71 18.09
CA ASP A 135 -12.33 -7.05 18.98
C ASP A 135 -11.02 -6.36 18.55
N ILE A 136 -10.70 -6.36 17.24
CA ILE A 136 -9.54 -5.64 16.68
C ILE A 136 -9.63 -4.14 16.97
N ILE A 137 -10.81 -3.55 16.82
CA ILE A 137 -11.04 -2.12 17.05
C ILE A 137 -10.98 -1.76 18.53
N LYS A 138 -11.47 -2.64 19.42
CA LYS A 138 -11.39 -2.47 20.87
C LYS A 138 -9.94 -2.48 21.40
N ASP A 139 -9.03 -3.17 20.71
CA ASP A 139 -7.60 -3.27 21.06
C ASP A 139 -6.67 -2.60 20.02
N TRP A 140 -7.20 -1.62 19.27
CA TRP A 140 -6.60 -1.12 18.03
C TRP A 140 -5.10 -0.78 18.12
N GLU A 141 -4.68 -0.04 19.15
CA GLU A 141 -3.29 0.41 19.30
C GLU A 141 -2.32 -0.76 19.45
N ASN A 142 -2.70 -1.79 20.21
CA ASN A 142 -1.90 -2.99 20.40
C ASN A 142 -1.91 -3.88 19.14
N GLN A 143 -3.05 -3.98 18.45
CA GLN A 143 -3.12 -4.69 17.16
C GLN A 143 -2.23 -4.04 16.10
N VAL A 144 -2.20 -2.70 16.00
CA VAL A 144 -1.30 -1.99 15.09
C VAL A 144 0.17 -2.15 15.51
N LYS A 145 0.47 -2.09 16.81
CA LYS A 145 1.83 -2.37 17.30
C LYS A 145 2.32 -3.75 16.85
N ILE A 146 1.53 -4.80 17.08
CA ILE A 146 1.85 -6.17 16.66
C ILE A 146 2.04 -6.23 15.14
N LEU A 147 1.13 -5.63 14.36
CA LEU A 147 1.19 -5.57 12.89
C LEU A 147 2.48 -4.94 12.35
N PHE A 148 3.07 -3.98 13.05
CA PHE A 148 4.33 -3.36 12.64
C PHE A 148 5.56 -4.09 13.18
N GLU A 149 5.56 -4.51 14.46
CA GLU A 149 6.67 -5.22 15.10
C GLU A 149 6.91 -6.62 14.50
N ASP A 150 5.86 -7.34 14.12
CA ASP A 150 5.96 -8.67 13.48
C ASP A 150 6.12 -8.58 11.95
N SER A 151 6.24 -7.38 11.38
CA SER A 151 6.24 -7.23 9.92
C SER A 151 7.51 -7.77 9.25
N PRO A 152 7.41 -8.44 8.08
CA PRO A 152 8.57 -8.94 7.35
C PRO A 152 9.60 -7.87 6.96
N LEU A 153 9.21 -6.60 6.84
CA LEU A 153 10.16 -5.50 6.65
C LEU A 153 10.83 -5.04 7.94
N TYR A 154 10.10 -4.89 9.04
CA TYR A 154 10.69 -4.50 10.32
C TYR A 154 11.66 -5.57 10.84
N ILE A 155 11.27 -6.85 10.77
CA ILE A 155 12.12 -7.99 11.14
C ILE A 155 13.41 -7.98 10.32
N ARG A 156 13.33 -7.88 8.97
CA ARG A 156 14.53 -7.82 8.11
C ARG A 156 15.43 -6.65 8.46
N LYS A 157 14.87 -5.46 8.68
CA LYS A 157 15.63 -4.27 9.08
C LYS A 157 16.35 -4.50 10.41
N LYS A 158 15.64 -5.00 11.42
CA LYS A 158 16.19 -5.33 12.73
C LYS A 158 17.35 -6.34 12.62
N SER A 159 17.16 -7.45 11.88
CA SER A 159 18.24 -8.44 11.64
C SER A 159 19.45 -7.84 10.92
N SER A 160 19.25 -6.97 9.93
CA SER A 160 20.37 -6.33 9.22
C SER A 160 21.22 -5.41 10.11
N VAL A 161 20.61 -4.75 11.10
CA VAL A 161 21.33 -3.92 12.09
C VAL A 161 22.15 -4.78 13.07
N TYR A 162 21.69 -5.97 13.41
CA TYR A 162 22.43 -6.90 14.27
C TYR A 162 23.57 -7.66 13.56
N LEU A 163 23.51 -7.80 12.24
CA LEU A 163 24.55 -8.46 11.42
C LEU A 163 25.58 -7.48 10.82
N GLY A 164 25.42 -6.18 11.09
CA GLY A 164 26.27 -5.10 10.58
C GLY A 164 27.18 -4.43 11.62
N ASN A 165 27.32 -5.02 12.82
CA ASN A 165 28.24 -4.60 13.89
C ASN A 165 29.23 -5.72 14.21
#